data_AF-A0AAW1VHE2-F1
#
_entry.id   AF-A0AAW1VHE2-F1
#
_cell.length_a   1.000
_cell.length_b   1.000
_cell.length_c   1.000
_cell.angle_alpha   90.00
_cell.angle_beta   90.00
_cell.angle_gamma   90.00
#
_symmetry.space_group_name_H-M   'P 1'
#
loop_
_entity.id
_entity.type
_entity.pdbx_description
1 polymer ?
#
loop_
_entity_poly.entity_id
_entity_poly.type
_entity_poly.pdbx_seq_one_letter_code
_entity_poly.pdbx_strand_id
1 'polypeptide(L)'
;MFIGGKVFDKSTIVPCISVLAFRNVNEAIALANNNVQGLSASVWTENVGLANYMAQKLEVSNVWINSFGIYSVDVAFTPKKLSGKGYFGGIQGFQEFLFKKNIKTFIGEKNSMQDGEKILINAITSAKKAYSSWSILPKSKRNQHFDVINQYIDNNRSQFESVRDEWLNQWKTFYRQYIDSHYDFSITSPVQGYTLNISYSGRGVLVAETSNNIEDHNIKLIIASILEGNSLILLNQSEQLQKFYVGLSKELPHGIFNVVPYFKEASRIALQSPEVETYFNEYVIDEDLHEYNKFETVTTIWKDIFNKVTYLKNIWCNIGK
;
A
#
# COMPACT_ATOMS: atom_id res chain seq x y z
N MET A 1 -4.39 -18.41 -20.43
CA MET A 1 -3.72 -17.62 -21.48
C MET A 1 -2.78 -16.65 -20.79
N PHE A 2 -1.46 -16.76 -21.02
CA PHE A 2 -0.47 -15.87 -20.43
C PHE A 2 0.03 -14.87 -21.45
N ILE A 3 -0.04 -13.58 -21.10
CA ILE A 3 0.60 -12.50 -21.86
C ILE A 3 1.82 -12.09 -21.03
N GLY A 4 3.00 -12.59 -21.37
CA GLY A 4 4.23 -12.28 -20.66
C GLY A 4 5.34 -13.30 -20.90
N GLY A 5 6.30 -12.93 -21.74
CA GLY A 5 7.55 -13.67 -21.99
C GLY A 5 8.44 -12.87 -22.94
N LYS A 6 9.76 -13.00 -22.82
CA LYS A 6 10.79 -12.37 -23.70
C LYS A 6 10.70 -12.94 -25.13
N VAL A 7 9.65 -12.63 -25.88
CA VAL A 7 9.52 -13.08 -27.28
C VAL A 7 9.75 -11.93 -28.27
N PHE A 8 9.70 -10.66 -27.84
CA PHE A 8 9.76 -9.51 -28.76
C PHE A 8 10.83 -8.49 -28.36
N ASP A 9 11.67 -8.15 -29.33
CA ASP A 9 12.52 -6.96 -29.32
C ASP A 9 11.65 -5.69 -29.49
N LYS A 10 12.11 -4.58 -28.91
CA LYS A 10 11.36 -3.41 -28.42
C LYS A 10 10.56 -2.57 -29.45
N SER A 11 10.42 -2.94 -30.72
CA SER A 11 9.98 -1.98 -31.75
C SER A 11 8.98 -2.48 -32.80
N THR A 12 8.35 -3.65 -32.66
CA THR A 12 7.38 -4.11 -33.67
C THR A 12 6.05 -4.53 -33.05
N ILE A 13 5.00 -3.72 -33.28
CA ILE A 13 3.62 -4.01 -32.89
C ILE A 13 2.99 -4.85 -34.00
N VAL A 14 3.08 -6.18 -33.88
CA VAL A 14 2.33 -7.15 -34.69
C VAL A 14 1.32 -7.83 -33.78
N PRO A 15 0.07 -8.10 -34.22
CA PRO A 15 -0.88 -8.87 -33.41
C PRO A 15 -0.35 -10.29 -33.19
N CYS A 16 0.32 -10.49 -32.07
CA CYS A 16 0.95 -11.74 -31.68
C CYS A 16 0.45 -12.17 -30.30
N ILE A 17 0.31 -13.48 -30.11
CA ILE A 17 -0.08 -14.08 -28.83
C ILE A 17 0.96 -15.16 -28.50
N SER A 18 1.52 -15.11 -27.30
CA SER A 18 2.38 -16.18 -26.77
C SER A 18 1.52 -17.18 -25.99
N VAL A 19 1.79 -18.48 -26.16
CA VAL A 19 1.06 -19.54 -25.48
C VAL A 19 2.04 -20.40 -24.70
N LEU A 20 1.79 -20.56 -23.40
CA LEU A 20 2.55 -21.43 -22.50
C LEU A 20 1.58 -22.45 -21.88
N ALA A 21 1.98 -23.72 -21.90
CA ALA A 21 1.27 -24.78 -21.21
C ALA A 21 1.70 -24.85 -19.73
N PHE A 22 0.80 -25.32 -18.88
CA PHE A 22 1.04 -25.60 -17.47
C PHE A 22 0.31 -26.90 -17.10
N ARG A 23 0.75 -27.59 -16.06
CA ARG A 23 0.20 -28.88 -15.62
C ARG A 23 -0.76 -28.75 -14.45
N ASN A 24 -0.60 -27.70 -13.64
CA ASN A 24 -1.44 -27.45 -12.49
C ASN A 24 -1.66 -25.95 -12.23
N VAL A 25 -2.61 -25.66 -11.35
CA VAL A 25 -3.06 -24.29 -11.05
C VAL A 25 -1.97 -23.44 -10.41
N ASN A 26 -1.17 -24.03 -9.51
CA ASN A 26 -0.10 -23.29 -8.83
C ASN A 26 1.02 -22.93 -9.82
N GLU A 27 1.34 -23.82 -10.76
CA GLU A 27 2.26 -23.54 -11.87
C GLU A 27 1.71 -22.42 -12.77
N ALA A 28 0.42 -22.43 -13.08
CA ALA A 28 -0.21 -21.35 -13.83
C ALA A 28 -0.07 -20.01 -13.09
N ILE A 29 -0.41 -19.95 -11.81
CA ILE A 29 -0.26 -18.72 -11.00
C ILE A 29 1.20 -18.26 -10.96
N ALA A 30 2.15 -19.17 -10.81
CA ALA A 30 3.58 -18.83 -10.81
C ALA A 30 4.02 -18.23 -12.15
N LEU A 31 3.62 -18.84 -13.28
CA LEU A 31 3.88 -18.30 -14.62
C LEU A 31 3.23 -16.92 -14.81
N ALA A 32 2.01 -16.72 -14.32
CA ALA A 32 1.29 -15.44 -14.35
C ALA A 32 2.04 -14.33 -13.62
N ASN A 33 2.44 -14.64 -12.38
CA ASN A 33 3.02 -13.68 -11.48
C ASN A 33 4.50 -13.43 -11.79
N ASN A 34 5.15 -14.32 -12.55
CA ASN A 34 6.50 -14.10 -13.11
C ASN A 34 6.50 -13.11 -14.30
N ASN A 35 5.57 -12.17 -14.31
CA ASN A 35 5.59 -11.00 -15.19
C ASN A 35 5.91 -9.76 -14.34
N VAL A 36 6.80 -8.92 -14.86
CA VAL A 36 7.16 -7.61 -14.27
C VAL A 36 6.00 -6.62 -14.32
N GLN A 37 5.03 -6.86 -15.20
CA GLN A 37 3.76 -6.13 -15.33
C GLN A 37 2.63 -6.87 -14.60
N GLY A 38 1.65 -6.12 -14.09
CA GLY A 38 0.52 -6.65 -13.34
C GLY A 38 -0.74 -5.80 -13.49
N LEU A 39 -1.29 -5.70 -14.70
CA LEU A 39 -2.50 -4.91 -14.95
C LEU A 39 -3.77 -5.75 -14.83
N SER A 40 -3.96 -6.70 -15.76
CA SER A 40 -5.16 -7.51 -15.83
C SER A 40 -4.85 -8.97 -16.15
N ALA A 41 -5.72 -9.87 -15.72
CA ALA A 41 -5.70 -11.28 -16.09
C ALA A 41 -7.10 -11.77 -16.45
N SER A 42 -7.15 -12.88 -17.18
CA SER A 42 -8.40 -13.58 -17.48
C SER A 42 -8.24 -15.06 -17.17
N VAL A 43 -9.20 -15.60 -16.41
CA VAL A 43 -9.25 -17.00 -15.97
C VAL A 43 -10.44 -17.67 -16.62
N TRP A 44 -10.20 -18.78 -17.30
CA TRP A 44 -11.23 -19.55 -18.01
C TRP A 44 -11.37 -20.91 -17.34
N THR A 45 -12.49 -21.14 -16.67
CA THR A 45 -12.81 -22.38 -15.96
C THR A 45 -14.30 -22.48 -15.63
N GLU A 46 -14.83 -23.69 -15.62
CA GLU A 46 -16.19 -23.97 -15.14
C GLU A 46 -16.23 -24.13 -13.60
N ASN A 47 -15.08 -24.30 -12.95
CA ASN A 47 -15.00 -24.51 -11.50
C ASN A 47 -14.92 -23.16 -10.76
N VAL A 48 -15.99 -22.81 -10.05
CA VAL A 48 -16.10 -21.57 -9.25
C VAL A 48 -15.01 -21.47 -8.17
N GLY A 49 -14.72 -22.57 -7.48
CA GLY A 49 -13.68 -22.61 -6.45
C GLY A 49 -12.31 -22.29 -7.03
N LEU A 50 -12.01 -22.85 -8.20
CA LEU A 50 -10.78 -22.58 -8.93
C LEU A 50 -10.72 -21.13 -9.43
N ALA A 51 -11.81 -20.61 -9.99
CA ALA A 51 -11.91 -19.23 -10.44
C ALA A 51 -11.59 -18.26 -9.30
N ASN A 52 -12.23 -18.44 -8.14
CA ASN A 52 -12.00 -17.60 -6.96
C ASN A 52 -10.58 -17.73 -6.41
N TYR A 53 -10.04 -18.95 -6.33
CA TYR A 53 -8.66 -19.19 -5.86
C TYR A 53 -7.63 -18.50 -6.77
N MET A 54 -7.74 -18.69 -8.09
CA MET A 54 -6.85 -18.02 -9.04
C MET A 54 -7.03 -16.50 -9.00
N ALA A 55 -8.27 -16.01 -8.98
CA ALA A 55 -8.55 -14.59 -8.92
C ALA A 55 -7.87 -13.93 -7.72
N GLN A 56 -7.88 -14.56 -6.54
CA GLN A 56 -7.21 -14.04 -5.35
C GLN A 56 -5.68 -14.05 -5.47
N LYS A 57 -5.09 -15.12 -6.02
CA LYS A 57 -3.62 -15.32 -6.07
C LYS A 57 -2.89 -14.59 -7.20
N LEU A 58 -3.59 -14.19 -8.26
CA LEU A 58 -2.99 -13.44 -9.36
C LEU A 58 -2.59 -12.03 -8.93
N GLU A 59 -1.37 -11.61 -9.23
CA GLU A 59 -0.82 -10.30 -8.88
C GLU A 59 -1.17 -9.23 -9.92
N VAL A 60 -2.47 -9.04 -10.10
CA VAL A 60 -3.07 -8.04 -11.00
C VAL A 60 -4.20 -7.31 -10.27
N SER A 61 -4.56 -6.12 -10.72
CA SER A 61 -5.68 -5.36 -10.16
C SER A 61 -7.02 -5.75 -10.76
N ASN A 62 -7.04 -6.33 -11.96
CA ASN A 62 -8.29 -6.70 -12.61
C ASN A 62 -8.27 -8.16 -13.10
N VAL A 63 -9.26 -8.94 -12.69
CA VAL A 63 -9.42 -10.33 -13.12
C VAL A 63 -10.79 -10.50 -13.77
N TRP A 64 -10.80 -11.01 -14.99
CA TRP A 64 -12.02 -11.43 -15.68
C TRP A 64 -12.16 -12.95 -15.59
N ILE A 65 -13.29 -13.44 -15.10
CA ILE A 65 -13.63 -14.87 -15.08
C ILE A 65 -14.52 -15.14 -16.28
N ASN A 66 -14.13 -16.13 -17.11
CA ASN A 66 -14.79 -16.53 -18.36
C ASN A 66 -15.19 -15.34 -19.24
N SER A 67 -14.32 -14.34 -19.29
CA SER A 67 -14.51 -13.11 -20.04
C SER A 67 -13.18 -12.39 -20.20
N PHE A 68 -13.15 -11.37 -21.05
CA PHE A 68 -11.97 -10.55 -21.27
C PHE A 68 -12.38 -9.15 -21.74
N GLY A 69 -11.65 -8.12 -21.33
CA GLY A 69 -11.80 -6.77 -21.86
C GLY A 69 -13.07 -6.04 -21.41
N ILE A 70 -13.74 -6.49 -20.35
CA ILE A 70 -14.88 -5.76 -19.79
C ILE A 70 -14.37 -4.56 -19.00
N TYR A 71 -14.96 -3.40 -19.26
CA TYR A 71 -14.67 -2.16 -18.55
C TYR A 71 -15.95 -1.36 -18.33
N SER A 72 -15.98 -0.57 -17.27
CA SER A 72 -17.02 0.42 -17.01
C SER A 72 -16.37 1.73 -16.57
N VAL A 73 -16.93 2.85 -17.01
CA VAL A 73 -16.42 4.19 -16.66
C VAL A 73 -16.47 4.47 -15.16
N ASP A 74 -17.41 3.84 -14.45
CA ASP A 74 -17.62 4.01 -13.01
C ASP A 74 -16.70 3.12 -12.16
N VAL A 75 -15.96 2.20 -12.78
CA VAL A 75 -15.12 1.22 -12.09
C VAL A 75 -13.67 1.66 -12.23
N ALA A 76 -13.03 1.88 -11.08
CA ALA A 76 -11.63 2.26 -11.05
C ALA A 76 -10.69 1.10 -11.36
N PHE A 77 -9.62 1.38 -12.08
CA PHE A 77 -8.52 0.49 -12.39
C PHE A 77 -7.23 1.08 -11.85
N THR A 78 -6.36 0.27 -11.26
CA THR A 78 -5.04 0.73 -10.79
C THR A 78 -3.95 -0.23 -11.28
N PRO A 79 -2.84 0.22 -11.86
CA PRO A 79 -1.79 -0.71 -12.26
C PRO A 79 -1.05 -1.29 -11.05
N LYS A 80 -0.52 -2.52 -11.19
CA LYS A 80 0.38 -3.15 -10.22
C LYS A 80 1.76 -3.39 -10.83
N LYS A 81 2.79 -3.51 -9.98
CA LYS A 81 4.19 -3.72 -10.38
C LYS A 81 4.67 -2.60 -11.31
N LEU A 82 5.35 -2.95 -12.41
CA LEU A 82 5.83 -1.98 -13.40
C LEU A 82 4.76 -1.57 -14.44
N SER A 83 3.48 -1.91 -14.25
CA SER A 83 2.40 -1.45 -15.13
C SER A 83 2.03 0.01 -14.93
N GLY A 84 2.60 0.69 -13.93
CA GLY A 84 2.39 2.11 -13.67
C GLY A 84 1.79 2.38 -12.29
N LYS A 85 1.18 3.56 -12.16
CA LYS A 85 0.70 4.14 -10.90
C LYS A 85 -0.62 4.89 -11.12
N GLY A 86 -1.31 5.16 -10.02
CA GLY A 86 -2.55 5.93 -10.00
C GLY A 86 -3.80 5.09 -10.29
N TYR A 87 -4.93 5.78 -10.32
CA TYR A 87 -6.24 5.20 -10.65
C TYR A 87 -6.76 5.78 -11.97
N PHE A 88 -7.47 4.94 -12.73
CA PHE A 88 -8.16 5.31 -13.97
C PHE A 88 -9.62 4.90 -13.87
N GLY A 89 -10.55 5.76 -14.28
CA GLY A 89 -11.98 5.49 -14.14
C GLY A 89 -12.49 5.56 -12.70
N GLY A 90 -13.80 5.58 -12.55
CA GLY A 90 -14.48 5.76 -11.28
C GLY A 90 -14.14 7.06 -10.56
N ILE A 91 -14.60 7.17 -9.32
CA ILE A 91 -14.32 8.34 -8.48
C ILE A 91 -12.84 8.43 -8.11
N GLN A 92 -12.15 7.30 -7.98
CA GLN A 92 -10.72 7.24 -7.65
C GLN A 92 -9.89 7.87 -8.77
N GLY A 93 -10.16 7.53 -10.04
CA GLY A 93 -9.44 8.13 -11.17
C GLY A 93 -9.74 9.62 -11.33
N PHE A 94 -10.97 10.06 -11.04
CA PHE A 94 -11.29 11.49 -11.02
C PHE A 94 -10.50 12.25 -9.93
N GLN A 95 -10.33 11.65 -8.76
CA GLN A 95 -9.60 12.25 -7.63
C GLN A 95 -8.11 12.51 -7.93
N GLU A 96 -7.48 11.70 -8.79
CA GLU A 96 -6.10 11.92 -9.25
C GLU A 96 -5.92 13.29 -9.93
N PHE A 97 -6.97 13.84 -10.55
CA PHE A 97 -6.92 15.14 -11.21
C PHE A 97 -7.30 16.32 -10.30
N LEU A 98 -7.84 16.05 -9.10
CA LEU A 98 -8.28 17.10 -8.17
C LEU A 98 -7.22 17.46 -7.15
N PHE A 99 -6.44 16.49 -6.69
CA PHE A 99 -5.48 16.73 -5.62
C PHE A 99 -4.16 17.26 -6.20
N LYS A 100 -3.96 18.56 -6.05
CA LYS A 100 -2.66 19.18 -6.31
C LYS A 100 -1.66 18.62 -5.30
N LYS A 101 -0.57 18.02 -5.79
CA LYS A 101 0.57 17.66 -4.95
C LYS A 101 1.13 18.96 -4.38
N ASN A 102 0.82 19.25 -3.11
CA ASN A 102 1.38 20.39 -2.40
C ASN A 102 2.81 20.04 -2.00
N ILE A 103 3.71 20.23 -2.96
CA ILE A 103 5.13 20.00 -2.80
C ILE A 103 5.67 21.18 -1.99
N LYS A 104 6.06 20.92 -0.74
CA LYS A 104 6.90 21.85 0.02
C LYS A 104 8.35 21.47 -0.20
N THR A 105 9.24 22.44 -0.40
CA THR A 105 10.69 22.19 -0.43
C THR A 105 11.23 22.29 1.00
N PHE A 106 11.86 21.25 1.50
CA PHE A 106 12.54 21.28 2.79
C PHE A 106 14.03 21.56 2.60
N ILE A 107 14.53 22.61 3.25
CA ILE A 107 15.96 22.99 3.28
C ILE A 107 16.41 22.83 4.74
N GLY A 108 16.67 21.61 5.18
CA GLY A 108 17.28 21.34 6.49
C GLY A 108 18.62 20.65 6.33
N GLU A 109 19.53 20.90 7.27
CA GLU A 109 20.83 20.25 7.32
C GLU A 109 20.65 18.76 7.61
N LYS A 110 21.13 17.92 6.68
CA LYS A 110 21.04 16.46 6.78
C LYS A 110 22.36 15.94 7.34
N ASN A 111 22.31 15.35 8.54
CA ASN A 111 23.47 14.71 9.12
C ASN A 111 23.64 13.29 8.57
N SER A 112 24.89 12.90 8.28
CA SER A 112 25.22 11.50 8.02
C SER A 112 25.07 10.71 9.32
N MET A 113 24.50 9.50 9.21
CA MET A 113 24.34 8.60 10.35
C MET A 113 25.22 7.38 10.13
N GLN A 114 26.13 7.12 11.07
CA GLN A 114 26.90 5.89 11.08
C GLN A 114 25.95 4.70 11.25
N ASP A 115 26.13 3.66 10.42
CA ASP A 115 25.28 2.47 10.35
C ASP A 115 23.79 2.70 9.95
N GLY A 116 23.41 3.92 9.53
CA GLY A 116 22.03 4.25 9.14
C GLY A 116 21.48 3.35 8.04
N GLU A 117 22.29 3.07 7.01
CA GLU A 117 21.95 2.15 5.92
C GLU A 117 21.65 0.74 6.44
N LYS A 118 22.51 0.20 7.31
CA LYS A 118 22.33 -1.12 7.91
C LYS A 118 21.03 -1.19 8.74
N ILE A 119 20.74 -0.15 9.51
CA ILE A 119 19.50 -0.04 10.30
C ILE A 119 18.28 -0.07 9.38
N LEU A 120 18.29 0.74 8.31
CA LEU A 120 17.17 0.81 7.37
C LEU A 120 16.96 -0.52 6.63
N ILE A 121 18.02 -1.16 6.15
CA ILE A 121 17.94 -2.47 5.48
C ILE A 121 17.36 -3.54 6.43
N ASN A 122 17.78 -3.53 7.70
CA ASN A 122 17.23 -4.43 8.71
C ASN A 122 15.74 -4.17 8.97
N ALA A 123 15.32 -2.89 9.02
CA ALA A 123 13.92 -2.51 9.17
C ALA A 123 13.07 -2.93 7.96
N ILE A 124 13.60 -2.80 6.73
CA ILE A 124 12.92 -3.28 5.52
C ILE A 124 12.76 -4.81 5.56
N THR A 125 13.80 -5.51 5.97
CA THR A 125 13.79 -6.99 6.08
C THR A 125 12.79 -7.46 7.15
N SER A 126 12.78 -6.82 8.33
CA SER A 126 11.84 -7.13 9.40
C SER A 126 10.40 -6.83 8.98
N ALA A 127 10.17 -5.69 8.30
CA ALA A 127 8.87 -5.28 7.80
C ALA A 127 8.32 -6.28 6.79
N LYS A 128 9.13 -6.70 5.81
CA LYS A 128 8.71 -7.70 4.82
C LYS A 128 8.31 -9.03 5.45
N LYS A 129 9.09 -9.49 6.44
CA LYS A 129 8.79 -10.72 7.17
C LYS A 129 7.48 -10.61 7.94
N ALA A 130 7.27 -9.50 8.65
CA ALA A 130 6.10 -9.29 9.48
C ALA A 130 4.82 -9.11 8.65
N TYR A 131 4.90 -8.37 7.53
CA TYR A 131 3.81 -8.13 6.58
C TYR A 131 3.08 -9.41 6.15
N SER A 132 3.82 -10.50 5.90
CA SER A 132 3.26 -11.77 5.41
C SER A 132 2.20 -12.35 6.37
N SER A 133 2.38 -12.16 7.68
CA SER A 133 1.43 -12.58 8.71
C SER A 133 0.37 -11.53 9.02
N TRP A 134 0.71 -10.25 8.91
CA TRP A 134 -0.16 -9.14 9.28
C TRP A 134 -1.23 -8.82 8.24
N SER A 135 -0.88 -8.94 6.96
CA SER A 135 -1.79 -8.71 5.83
C SER A 135 -3.00 -9.65 5.85
N ILE A 136 -2.81 -10.90 6.28
CA ILE A 136 -3.86 -11.92 6.38
C ILE A 136 -4.63 -11.87 7.71
N LEU A 137 -4.16 -11.12 8.70
CA LEU A 137 -4.83 -11.00 9.99
C LEU A 137 -6.16 -10.24 9.80
N PRO A 138 -7.29 -10.69 10.37
CA PRO A 138 -8.56 -9.96 10.20
C PRO A 138 -8.48 -8.51 10.72
N LYS A 139 -9.16 -7.57 10.06
CA LYS A 139 -9.17 -6.15 10.46
C LYS A 139 -9.56 -5.97 11.93
N SER A 140 -10.56 -6.69 12.41
CA SER A 140 -10.98 -6.66 13.82
C SER A 140 -9.84 -7.00 14.79
N LYS A 141 -8.96 -7.92 14.43
CA LYS A 141 -7.77 -8.26 15.23
C LYS A 141 -6.68 -7.19 15.13
N ARG A 142 -6.50 -6.56 13.97
CA ARG A 142 -5.61 -5.41 13.83
C ARG A 142 -6.10 -4.21 14.66
N ASN A 143 -7.41 -3.98 14.70
CA ASN A 143 -8.02 -2.93 15.53
C ASN A 143 -7.74 -3.14 17.03
N GLN A 144 -7.81 -4.38 17.52
CA GLN A 144 -7.49 -4.71 18.92
C GLN A 144 -6.06 -4.25 19.31
N HIS A 145 -5.10 -4.30 18.39
CA HIS A 145 -3.75 -3.76 18.67
C HIS A 145 -3.76 -2.23 18.84
N PHE A 146 -4.60 -1.50 18.12
CA PHE A 146 -4.73 -0.05 18.31
C PHE A 146 -5.41 0.31 19.62
N ASP A 147 -6.33 -0.53 20.11
CA ASP A 147 -6.91 -0.36 21.45
C ASP A 147 -5.83 -0.51 22.53
N VAL A 148 -4.92 -1.48 22.39
CA VAL A 148 -3.75 -1.65 23.26
C VAL A 148 -2.81 -0.44 23.18
N ILE A 149 -2.52 0.05 21.96
CA ILE A 149 -1.72 1.26 21.77
C ILE A 149 -2.35 2.46 22.49
N ASN A 150 -3.67 2.66 22.38
CA ASN A 150 -4.35 3.76 23.05
C ASN A 150 -4.24 3.65 24.59
N GLN A 151 -4.38 2.44 25.14
CA GLN A 151 -4.16 2.19 26.57
C GLN A 151 -2.71 2.45 26.99
N TYR A 152 -1.74 2.04 26.16
CA TYR A 152 -0.32 2.30 26.40
C TYR A 152 -0.01 3.79 26.45
N ILE A 153 -0.56 4.58 25.51
CA ILE A 153 -0.42 6.04 25.50
C ILE A 153 -0.94 6.65 26.80
N ASP A 154 -2.12 6.21 27.26
CA ASP A 154 -2.75 6.71 28.48
C ASP A 154 -1.94 6.35 29.74
N ASN A 155 -1.47 5.11 29.84
CA ASN A 155 -0.70 4.62 30.98
C ASN A 155 0.70 5.25 31.08
N ASN A 156 1.27 5.70 29.95
CA ASN A 156 2.64 6.21 29.87
C ASN A 156 2.67 7.71 29.53
N ARG A 157 1.59 8.47 29.79
CA ARG A 157 1.52 9.91 29.47
C ARG A 157 2.70 10.71 30.01
N SER A 158 3.21 10.39 31.21
CA SER A 158 4.38 11.04 31.83
C SER A 158 5.69 10.81 31.07
N GLN A 159 5.82 9.73 30.31
CA GLN A 159 6.99 9.48 29.46
C GLN A 159 6.96 10.27 28.15
N PHE A 160 5.81 10.85 27.81
CA PHE A 160 5.56 11.59 26.58
C PHE A 160 5.28 13.07 26.83
N GLU A 161 5.86 13.68 27.86
CA GLU A 161 5.70 15.11 28.16
C GLU A 161 6.04 16.02 26.98
N SER A 162 6.98 15.61 26.11
CA SER A 162 7.32 16.32 24.87
C SER A 162 6.21 16.29 23.81
N VAL A 163 5.24 15.39 23.92
CA VAL A 163 4.10 15.27 23.01
C VAL A 163 2.96 16.13 23.53
N ARG A 164 2.48 17.05 22.68
CA ARG A 164 1.34 17.93 22.98
C ARG A 164 0.06 17.13 23.15
N ASP A 165 -0.78 17.49 24.12
CA ASP A 165 -2.06 16.81 24.38
C ASP A 165 -3.01 16.89 23.18
N GLU A 166 -2.97 18.00 22.43
CA GLU A 166 -3.70 18.18 21.17
C GLU A 166 -3.43 17.02 20.20
N TRP A 167 -2.17 16.60 20.06
CA TRP A 167 -1.77 15.51 19.17
C TRP A 167 -2.27 14.14 19.63
N LEU A 168 -2.26 13.88 20.93
CA LEU A 168 -2.81 12.65 21.50
C LEU A 168 -4.34 12.58 21.31
N ASN A 169 -5.02 13.72 21.46
CA ASN A 169 -6.45 13.83 21.20
C ASN A 169 -6.77 13.63 19.71
N GLN A 170 -5.97 14.18 18.81
CA GLN A 170 -6.08 13.95 17.37
C GLN A 170 -5.85 12.49 16.99
N TRP A 171 -4.85 11.83 17.58
CA TRP A 171 -4.62 10.38 17.40
C TRP A 171 -5.87 9.56 17.69
N LYS A 172 -6.46 9.74 18.86
CA LYS A 172 -7.69 9.02 19.24
C LYS A 172 -8.88 9.39 18.36
N THR A 173 -9.00 10.66 18.00
CA THR A 173 -10.07 11.15 17.14
C THR A 173 -9.99 10.54 15.74
N PHE A 174 -8.80 10.52 15.14
CA PHE A 174 -8.56 9.95 13.82
C PHE A 174 -8.71 8.43 13.82
N TYR A 175 -8.28 7.75 14.87
CA TYR A 175 -8.54 6.32 15.02
C TYR A 175 -10.05 6.02 15.03
N ARG A 176 -10.84 6.75 15.84
CA ARG A 176 -12.31 6.60 15.86
C ARG A 176 -12.93 6.91 14.51
N GLN A 177 -12.57 8.04 13.89
CA GLN A 177 -13.05 8.40 12.55
C GLN A 177 -12.79 7.29 11.55
N TYR A 178 -11.59 6.69 11.56
CA TYR A 178 -11.25 5.60 10.66
C TYR A 178 -12.17 4.39 10.89
N ILE A 179 -12.34 3.95 12.14
CA ILE A 179 -13.19 2.81 12.50
C ILE A 179 -14.66 3.04 12.11
N ASP A 180 -15.18 4.24 12.35
CA ASP A 180 -16.57 4.59 12.05
C ASP A 180 -16.85 4.65 10.54
N SER A 181 -15.84 4.99 9.73
CA SER A 181 -16.00 5.20 8.29
C SER A 181 -15.52 4.04 7.40
N HIS A 182 -14.71 3.11 7.91
CA HIS A 182 -14.04 2.08 7.12
C HIS A 182 -14.36 0.64 7.56
N TYR A 183 -15.65 0.28 7.59
CA TYR A 183 -16.06 -1.12 7.59
C TYR A 183 -15.85 -1.73 6.20
N ASP A 184 -15.33 -2.96 6.14
CA ASP A 184 -14.84 -3.68 4.95
C ASP A 184 -15.60 -3.37 3.63
N PHE A 185 -14.99 -2.55 2.78
CA PHE A 185 -15.51 -2.24 1.44
C PHE A 185 -15.20 -3.37 0.45
N SER A 186 -15.83 -4.53 0.63
CA SER A 186 -16.01 -5.45 -0.49
C SER A 186 -17.34 -5.09 -1.17
N ILE A 187 -17.26 -4.50 -2.36
CA ILE A 187 -18.45 -4.07 -3.10
C ILE A 187 -18.76 -5.14 -4.14
N THR A 188 -19.95 -5.74 -4.03
CA THR A 188 -20.48 -6.65 -5.06
C THR A 188 -21.62 -5.95 -5.78
N SER A 189 -21.49 -5.74 -7.10
CA SER A 189 -22.52 -5.08 -7.89
C SER A 189 -22.68 -5.72 -9.28
N PRO A 190 -23.91 -5.76 -9.83
CA PRO A 190 -24.11 -6.16 -11.21
C PRO A 190 -23.69 -5.03 -12.16
N VAL A 191 -22.81 -5.30 -13.11
CA VAL A 191 -22.32 -4.34 -14.11
C VAL A 191 -22.28 -5.01 -15.47
N GLN A 192 -23.03 -4.48 -16.45
CA GLN A 192 -23.06 -4.96 -17.84
C GLN A 192 -23.29 -6.49 -17.98
N GLY A 193 -24.16 -7.05 -17.13
CA GLY A 193 -24.45 -8.50 -17.14
C GLY A 193 -23.45 -9.34 -16.32
N TYR A 194 -22.37 -8.76 -15.81
CA TYR A 194 -21.40 -9.43 -14.92
C TYR A 194 -21.65 -9.09 -13.46
N THR A 195 -21.16 -9.92 -12.56
CA THR A 195 -21.04 -9.61 -11.12
C THR A 195 -19.63 -9.11 -10.88
N LEU A 196 -19.49 -7.83 -10.55
CA LEU A 196 -18.23 -7.21 -10.19
C LEU A 196 -18.04 -7.27 -8.68
N ASN A 197 -16.94 -7.88 -8.25
CA ASN A 197 -16.47 -7.83 -6.87
C ASN A 197 -15.25 -6.92 -6.79
N ILE A 198 -15.35 -5.82 -6.05
CA ILE A 198 -14.24 -4.92 -5.75
C ILE A 198 -13.78 -5.21 -4.33
N SER A 199 -12.49 -5.47 -4.16
CA SER A 199 -11.86 -5.73 -2.87
C SER A 199 -10.62 -4.85 -2.69
N TYR A 200 -10.26 -4.57 -1.44
CA TYR A 200 -9.07 -3.80 -1.09
C TYR A 200 -8.15 -4.65 -0.22
N SER A 201 -6.85 -4.48 -0.41
CA SER A 201 -5.81 -5.16 0.38
C SER A 201 -4.67 -4.18 0.66
N GLY A 202 -3.91 -4.39 1.74
CA GLY A 202 -2.69 -3.64 1.98
C GLY A 202 -1.72 -3.74 0.79
N ARG A 203 -1.01 -2.65 0.51
CA ARG A 203 0.03 -2.60 -0.53
C ARG A 203 1.25 -3.46 -0.22
N GLY A 204 1.75 -3.43 1.01
CA GLY A 204 2.99 -4.13 1.37
C GLY A 204 3.83 -3.39 2.41
N VAL A 205 5.12 -3.23 2.12
CA VAL A 205 6.03 -2.45 2.94
C VAL A 205 5.97 -0.99 2.51
N LEU A 206 5.58 -0.12 3.44
CA LEU A 206 5.48 1.32 3.23
C LEU A 206 6.59 2.02 4.02
N VAL A 207 7.13 3.08 3.44
CA VAL A 207 8.07 3.98 4.11
C VAL A 207 7.45 5.36 4.15
N ALA A 208 7.46 6.02 5.30
CA ALA A 208 6.97 7.39 5.43
C ALA A 208 8.01 8.24 6.14
N GLU A 209 8.27 9.42 5.59
CA GLU A 209 9.12 10.42 6.20
C GLU A 209 8.27 11.44 6.95
N THR A 210 8.59 11.68 8.21
CA THR A 210 7.90 12.68 9.03
C THR A 210 8.82 13.84 9.35
N SER A 211 8.29 15.05 9.25
CA SER A 211 8.96 16.27 9.68
C SER A 211 8.95 16.42 11.21
N ASN A 212 9.46 17.55 11.71
CA ASN A 212 9.64 17.80 13.14
C ASN A 212 8.35 17.89 13.97
N ASN A 213 7.17 17.83 13.34
CA ASN A 213 5.87 17.92 13.99
C ASN A 213 5.02 16.65 13.77
N ILE A 214 4.22 16.28 14.78
CA ILE A 214 3.09 15.36 14.57
C ILE A 214 2.00 16.16 13.85
N GLU A 215 2.02 16.14 12.53
CA GLU A 215 0.97 16.74 11.70
C GLU A 215 -0.16 15.74 11.44
N ASP A 216 -1.39 16.24 11.26
CA ASP A 216 -2.60 15.43 11.13
C ASP A 216 -2.49 14.32 10.09
N HIS A 217 -1.84 14.60 8.96
CA HIS A 217 -1.70 13.65 7.87
C HIS A 217 -0.77 12.48 8.23
N ASN A 218 0.24 12.69 9.09
CA ASN A 218 1.16 11.63 9.53
C ASN A 218 0.42 10.62 10.40
N ILE A 219 -0.39 11.11 11.35
CA ILE A 219 -1.22 10.25 12.19
C ILE A 219 -2.15 9.40 11.33
N LYS A 220 -2.89 10.04 10.40
CA LYS A 220 -3.83 9.33 9.52
C LYS A 220 -3.13 8.30 8.64
N LEU A 221 -1.96 8.64 8.09
CA LEU A 221 -1.15 7.72 7.29
C LEU A 221 -0.70 6.51 8.12
N ILE A 222 -0.22 6.72 9.34
CA ILE A 222 0.21 5.63 10.25
C ILE A 222 -0.97 4.70 10.54
N ILE A 223 -2.12 5.27 10.97
CA ILE A 223 -3.33 4.51 11.30
C ILE A 223 -3.79 3.68 10.09
N ALA A 224 -3.99 4.33 8.93
CA ALA A 224 -4.47 3.66 7.73
C ALA A 224 -3.48 2.60 7.23
N SER A 225 -2.18 2.89 7.23
CA SER A 225 -1.15 1.95 6.79
C SER A 225 -1.24 0.64 7.58
N ILE A 226 -1.21 0.73 8.92
CA ILE A 226 -1.15 -0.44 9.78
C ILE A 226 -2.49 -1.19 9.76
N LEU A 227 -3.63 -0.50 9.84
CA LEU A 227 -4.96 -1.14 9.89
C LEU A 227 -5.38 -1.79 8.56
N GLU A 228 -4.91 -1.28 7.42
CA GLU A 228 -5.09 -1.92 6.12
C GLU A 228 -4.18 -3.13 5.87
N GLY A 229 -3.34 -3.49 6.86
CA GLY A 229 -2.52 -4.69 6.82
C GLY A 229 -1.13 -4.48 6.21
N ASN A 230 -0.66 -3.23 6.10
CA ASN A 230 0.71 -2.93 5.70
C ASN A 230 1.68 -3.01 6.88
N SER A 231 2.97 -3.14 6.57
CA SER A 231 4.04 -2.81 7.51
C SER A 231 4.59 -1.41 7.17
N LEU A 232 4.82 -0.58 8.18
CA LEU A 232 5.25 0.80 8.02
C LEU A 232 6.64 1.02 8.65
N ILE A 233 7.52 1.70 7.90
CA ILE A 233 8.80 2.20 8.39
C ILE A 233 8.69 3.72 8.42
N LEU A 234 8.79 4.30 9.62
CA LEU A 234 8.79 5.73 9.83
C LEU A 234 10.22 6.25 9.86
N LEU A 235 10.59 7.07 8.89
CA LEU A 235 11.82 7.86 8.90
C LEU A 235 11.54 9.15 9.68
N ASN A 236 11.90 9.13 10.96
CA ASN A 236 11.58 10.21 11.88
C ASN A 236 12.72 11.23 11.96
N GLN A 237 12.42 12.50 11.67
CA GLN A 237 13.39 13.59 11.78
C GLN A 237 13.48 14.18 13.21
N SER A 238 12.47 13.97 14.06
CA SER A 238 12.39 14.59 15.39
C SER A 238 12.92 13.69 16.50
N GLU A 239 14.03 14.07 17.13
CA GLU A 239 14.53 13.37 18.32
C GLU A 239 13.51 13.35 19.47
N GLN A 240 12.71 14.41 19.60
CA GLN A 240 11.68 14.54 20.64
C GLN A 240 10.56 13.50 20.48
N LEU A 241 10.21 13.19 19.23
CA LEU A 241 9.15 12.25 18.89
C LEU A 241 9.63 10.81 18.76
N GLN A 242 10.95 10.59 18.69
CA GLN A 242 11.54 9.27 18.52
C GLN A 242 11.09 8.32 19.63
N LYS A 243 11.13 8.77 20.90
CA LYS A 243 10.70 7.95 22.05
C LYS A 243 9.22 7.58 21.97
N PHE A 244 8.39 8.50 21.53
CA PHE A 244 6.94 8.28 21.38
C PHE A 244 6.67 7.19 20.34
N TYR A 245 7.16 7.36 19.11
CA TYR A 245 6.91 6.38 18.04
C TYR A 245 7.53 5.01 18.36
N VAL A 246 8.73 4.96 18.94
CA VAL A 246 9.35 3.70 19.40
C VAL A 246 8.53 3.04 20.50
N GLY A 247 7.89 3.83 21.37
CA GLY A 247 6.93 3.31 22.34
C GLY A 247 5.75 2.61 21.66
N LEU A 248 5.10 3.29 20.70
CA LEU A 248 3.98 2.71 19.95
C LEU A 248 4.39 1.44 19.19
N SER A 249 5.60 1.41 18.63
CA SER A 249 6.06 0.27 17.84
C SER A 249 6.24 -1.00 18.65
N LYS A 250 6.49 -0.90 19.96
CA LYS A 250 6.63 -2.06 20.86
C LYS A 250 5.31 -2.75 21.17
N GLU A 251 4.19 -2.04 21.04
CA GLU A 251 2.84 -2.57 21.25
C GLU A 251 2.30 -3.31 20.01
N LEU A 252 3.05 -3.28 18.91
CA LEU A 252 2.76 -4.02 17.68
C LEU A 252 3.71 -5.20 17.51
N PRO A 253 3.32 -6.24 16.75
CA PRO A 253 4.23 -7.32 16.41
C PRO A 253 5.51 -6.78 15.75
N HIS A 254 6.66 -7.36 16.11
CA HIS A 254 7.95 -6.91 15.64
C HIS A 254 8.00 -6.82 14.10
N GLY A 255 8.36 -5.64 13.57
CA GLY A 255 8.45 -5.37 12.14
C GLY A 255 7.20 -4.73 11.53
N ILE A 256 6.05 -4.67 12.21
CA ILE A 256 4.84 -4.02 11.66
C ILE A 256 4.97 -2.51 11.65
N PHE A 257 5.52 -1.94 12.71
CA PHE A 257 5.88 -0.55 12.77
C PHE A 257 7.36 -0.48 13.16
N ASN A 258 8.19 0.11 12.30
CA ASN A 258 9.60 0.34 12.60
C ASN A 258 9.85 1.84 12.58
N VAL A 259 10.64 2.33 13.52
CA VAL A 259 10.98 3.75 13.61
C VAL A 259 12.48 3.87 13.46
N VAL A 260 12.90 4.55 12.40
CA VAL A 260 14.31 4.74 12.04
C VAL A 260 14.57 6.24 12.05
N PRO A 261 15.60 6.72 12.78
CA PRO A 261 16.01 8.12 12.66
C PRO A 261 16.33 8.45 11.21
N TYR A 262 15.86 9.60 10.73
CA TYR A 262 16.12 10.03 9.36
C TYR A 262 17.61 10.31 9.15
N PHE A 263 18.11 9.97 7.95
CA PHE A 263 19.47 10.29 7.50
C PHE A 263 19.46 10.55 5.99
N LYS A 264 20.49 11.24 5.49
CA LYS A 264 20.53 11.81 4.14
C LYS A 264 20.22 10.81 3.02
N GLU A 265 20.77 9.60 3.09
CA GLU A 265 20.64 8.57 2.06
C GLU A 265 19.37 7.71 2.20
N ALA A 266 18.60 7.87 3.27
CA ALA A 266 17.46 7.00 3.61
C ALA A 266 16.40 6.96 2.49
N SER A 267 16.03 8.11 1.94
CA SER A 267 15.02 8.22 0.88
C SER A 267 15.43 7.45 -0.37
N ARG A 268 16.70 7.59 -0.79
CA ARG A 268 17.23 6.89 -1.97
C ARG A 268 17.27 5.38 -1.76
N ILE A 269 17.75 4.93 -0.60
CA ILE A 269 17.81 3.51 -0.25
C ILE A 269 16.40 2.91 -0.24
N ALA A 270 15.43 3.60 0.37
CA ALA A 270 14.05 3.15 0.42
C ALA A 270 13.41 3.05 -0.97
N LEU A 271 13.58 4.07 -1.82
CA LEU A 271 13.02 4.10 -3.18
C LEU A 271 13.64 3.06 -4.13
N GLN A 272 14.92 2.73 -3.94
CA GLN A 272 15.62 1.73 -4.75
C GLN A 272 15.37 0.29 -4.26
N SER A 273 14.90 0.11 -3.02
CA SER A 273 14.60 -1.21 -2.48
C SER A 273 13.45 -1.88 -3.24
N PRO A 274 13.59 -3.13 -3.69
CA PRO A 274 12.49 -3.87 -4.34
C PRO A 274 11.36 -4.19 -3.37
N GLU A 275 11.66 -4.30 -2.07
CA GLU A 275 10.68 -4.70 -1.04
C GLU A 275 9.74 -3.57 -0.62
N VAL A 276 10.15 -2.31 -0.82
CA VAL A 276 9.33 -1.13 -0.53
C VAL A 276 8.36 -0.91 -1.67
N GLU A 277 7.07 -0.84 -1.37
CA GLU A 277 6.01 -0.63 -2.37
C GLU A 277 5.70 0.85 -2.57
N THR A 278 5.74 1.64 -1.50
CA THR A 278 5.46 3.07 -1.56
C THR A 278 6.28 3.85 -0.54
N TYR A 279 6.82 4.98 -0.99
CA TYR A 279 7.54 5.96 -0.18
C TYR A 279 6.72 7.23 -0.09
N PHE A 280 6.37 7.63 1.13
CA PHE A 280 5.58 8.81 1.42
C PHE A 280 6.48 9.95 1.91
N ASN A 281 6.33 11.12 1.30
CA ASN A 281 6.95 12.35 1.78
C ASN A 281 5.97 13.52 1.75
N GLU A 282 6.10 14.40 2.73
CA GLU A 282 5.47 15.71 2.77
C GLU A 282 6.19 16.72 1.87
N TYR A 283 7.51 16.54 1.75
CA TYR A 283 8.41 17.45 1.07
C TYR A 283 9.06 16.77 -0.13
N VAL A 284 9.44 17.58 -1.11
CA VAL A 284 10.26 17.13 -2.23
C VAL A 284 11.62 17.71 -1.97
N ILE A 285 12.44 16.87 -1.37
CA ILE A 285 13.74 17.27 -0.85
C ILE A 285 14.81 17.16 -1.94
N ASP A 286 14.50 16.44 -3.03
CA ASP A 286 15.37 16.21 -4.15
C ASP A 286 14.49 16.05 -5.40
N GLU A 287 14.76 16.85 -6.44
CA GLU A 287 13.90 17.02 -7.63
C GLU A 287 13.67 15.68 -8.35
N ASP A 288 14.61 14.74 -8.21
CA ASP A 288 14.58 13.43 -8.86
C ASP A 288 13.70 12.39 -8.15
N LEU A 289 13.31 12.61 -6.88
CA LEU A 289 12.58 11.59 -6.10
C LEU A 289 11.20 11.30 -6.69
N HIS A 290 10.60 12.29 -7.35
CA HIS A 290 9.31 12.14 -8.03
C HIS A 290 9.34 11.24 -9.25
N GLU A 291 10.50 11.07 -9.87
CA GLU A 291 10.66 10.20 -11.05
C GLU A 291 10.52 8.72 -10.66
N TYR A 292 10.70 8.40 -9.37
CA TYR A 292 10.52 7.04 -8.89
C TYR A 292 9.03 6.68 -8.88
N ASN A 293 8.72 5.59 -9.59
CA ASN A 293 7.44 4.91 -9.59
C ASN A 293 6.98 4.39 -8.21
N LYS A 294 7.64 4.71 -7.10
CA LYS A 294 7.25 4.35 -5.72
C LYS A 294 6.97 5.56 -4.83
N PHE A 295 7.28 6.77 -5.28
CA PHE A 295 7.03 8.00 -4.53
C PHE A 295 5.54 8.40 -4.50
N GLU A 296 5.05 8.82 -3.34
CA GLU A 296 3.72 9.41 -3.12
C GLU A 296 3.80 10.58 -2.14
N THR A 297 2.83 11.50 -2.25
CA THR A 297 2.68 12.62 -1.29
C THR A 297 1.65 12.29 -0.22
N VAL A 298 1.87 12.79 1.00
CA VAL A 298 0.89 12.65 2.09
C VAL A 298 -0.20 13.71 1.98
N THR A 299 -1.43 13.37 2.37
CA THR A 299 -2.57 14.29 2.41
C THR A 299 -3.35 14.12 3.71
N THR A 300 -4.23 15.06 4.03
CA THR A 300 -5.09 15.00 5.22
C THR A 300 -6.43 14.30 4.97
N ILE A 301 -6.69 13.87 3.72
CA ILE A 301 -7.99 13.37 3.27
C ILE A 301 -8.00 11.85 3.34
N TRP A 302 -8.85 11.29 4.22
CA TRP A 302 -8.92 9.84 4.47
C TRP A 302 -9.04 9.00 3.20
N LYS A 303 -9.92 9.40 2.28
CA LYS A 303 -10.15 8.65 1.04
C LYS A 303 -8.91 8.59 0.14
N ASP A 304 -8.13 9.67 0.09
CA ASP A 304 -6.89 9.71 -0.68
C ASP A 304 -5.79 8.86 -0.01
N ILE A 305 -5.64 8.98 1.32
CA ILE A 305 -4.72 8.12 2.09
C ILE A 305 -5.05 6.65 1.87
N PHE A 306 -6.33 6.27 1.97
CA PHE A 306 -6.79 4.90 1.77
C PHE A 306 -6.43 4.37 0.38
N ASN A 307 -6.68 5.14 -0.68
CA ASN A 307 -6.32 4.78 -2.05
C ASN A 307 -4.79 4.56 -2.22
N LYS A 308 -3.98 5.33 -1.47
CA LYS A 308 -2.51 5.26 -1.51
C LYS A 308 -1.89 4.15 -0.65
N VAL A 309 -2.58 3.66 0.38
CA VAL A 309 -2.10 2.57 1.24
C VAL A 309 -2.73 1.21 0.93
N THR A 310 -3.70 1.16 0.01
CA THR A 310 -4.36 -0.07 -0.44
C THR A 310 -4.15 -0.34 -1.93
N TYR A 311 -4.28 -1.61 -2.31
CA TYR A 311 -4.50 -2.07 -3.67
C TYR A 311 -5.96 -2.47 -3.85
N LEU A 312 -6.59 -1.82 -4.82
CA LEU A 312 -7.91 -2.19 -5.34
C LEU A 312 -7.78 -3.38 -6.28
N LYS A 313 -8.67 -4.36 -6.11
CA LYS A 313 -8.78 -5.53 -6.97
C LYS A 313 -10.21 -5.80 -7.40
N ASN A 314 -10.42 -5.75 -8.72
CA ASN A 314 -11.66 -6.03 -9.40
C ASN A 314 -11.69 -7.49 -9.88
N ILE A 315 -12.78 -8.19 -9.59
CA ILE A 315 -13.05 -9.53 -10.10
C ILE A 315 -14.40 -9.50 -10.79
N TRP A 316 -14.39 -9.62 -12.11
CA TRP A 316 -15.58 -9.71 -12.95
C TRP A 316 -15.94 -11.17 -13.15
N CYS A 317 -17.13 -11.56 -12.73
CA CYS A 317 -17.59 -12.94 -12.80
C CYS A 317 -18.93 -13.06 -13.52
N ASN A 318 -19.07 -14.07 -14.36
CA ASN A 318 -20.31 -14.47 -15.01
C ASN A 318 -20.73 -15.91 -14.67
N ILE A 319 -20.01 -16.62 -13.79
CA ILE A 319 -20.38 -18.00 -13.44
C ILE A 319 -21.66 -17.96 -12.60
N GLY A 320 -22.66 -18.77 -12.99
CA GLY A 320 -23.95 -18.88 -12.31
C GLY A 320 -25.04 -17.94 -12.82
N LYS A 321 -24.85 -17.31 -13.99
CA LYS A 321 -25.90 -16.59 -14.74
C LYS A 321 -26.32 -17.35 -15.98
#